data_AF-A0AAV0VM93-F1
#
_entry.id   AF-A0AAV0VM93-F1
#
_cell.length_a   1.000
_cell.length_b   1.000
_cell.length_c   1.000
_cell.angle_alpha   90.00
_cell.angle_beta   90.00
_cell.angle_gamma   90.00
#
_symmetry.space_group_name_H-M   'P 1'
#
loop_
_entity.id
_entity.type
_entity.pdbx_description
1 polymer ?
#
loop_
_entity_poly.entity_id
_entity_poly.type
_entity_poly.pdbx_seq_one_letter_code
_entity_poly.pdbx_strand_id
1 'polypeptide(L)'
;MVLKWRDRRDVLMISTKHSNTMEEVMAKRGIKIKPKVVIDYNRCKGYIDLTDQMGSYSSCLRRGVKWYRKVAMDIICNTSLLNAFSIYKGVTGNSKTITQFKDDIINGLIQQSNSVPEVPELFD
;
A
#
# COMPACT_ATOMS: atom_id res chain seq x y z
N MET A 1 -12.77 -25.63 4.77
CA MET A 1 -12.06 -26.16 5.95
C MET A 1 -12.25 -25.24 7.15
N VAL A 2 -12.53 -25.85 8.31
CA VAL A 2 -12.42 -25.19 9.62
C VAL A 2 -11.23 -25.83 10.34
N LEU A 3 -10.34 -25.02 10.90
CA LEU A 3 -9.09 -25.47 11.51
C LEU A 3 -8.91 -24.81 12.88
N LYS A 4 -8.49 -25.59 13.87
CA LYS A 4 -7.94 -25.10 15.14
C LYS A 4 -6.47 -25.50 15.21
N TRP A 5 -5.58 -24.52 15.29
CA TRP A 5 -4.14 -24.73 15.43
C TRP A 5 -3.61 -23.98 16.65
N ARG A 6 -2.72 -24.60 17.43
CA ARG A 6 -2.18 -24.01 18.65
C ARG A 6 -0.71 -23.63 18.44
N ASP A 7 -0.42 -22.33 18.51
CA ASP A 7 0.95 -21.82 18.69
C ASP A 7 1.16 -21.53 20.20
N ARG A 8 1.47 -20.29 20.58
CA ARG A 8 1.38 -19.86 21.99
C ARG A 8 -0.06 -19.81 22.51
N ARG A 9 -1.02 -19.55 21.62
CA ARG A 9 -2.46 -19.51 21.88
C ARG A 9 -3.18 -20.26 20.77
N ASP A 10 -4.44 -20.61 21.01
CA ASP A 10 -5.29 -21.22 20.00
C ASP A 10 -5.61 -20.21 18.89
N VAL A 11 -5.43 -20.64 17.64
CA VAL A 11 -5.74 -19.91 16.41
C VAL A 11 -6.81 -20.70 15.67
N LEU A 12 -7.96 -20.06 15.45
CA LEU A 12 -9.09 -20.62 14.72
C LEU A 12 -9.10 -20.01 13.32
N MET A 13 -9.19 -20.86 12.29
CA MET A 13 -9.19 -20.44 10.89
C MET A 13 -10.33 -21.09 10.13
N ILE A 14 -10.94 -20.34 9.21
CA ILE A 14 -11.92 -20.83 8.25
C ILE A 14 -11.42 -20.44 6.86
N SER A 15 -11.46 -21.38 5.92
CA SER A 15 -10.97 -21.17 4.56
C SER A 15 -11.73 -22.03 3.56
N THR A 16 -12.05 -21.47 2.40
CA THR A 16 -12.69 -22.17 1.28
C THR A 16 -11.68 -22.74 0.29
N LYS A 17 -10.44 -22.22 0.27
CA LYS A 17 -9.38 -22.59 -0.69
C LYS A 17 -8.38 -23.61 -0.14
N HIS A 18 -8.10 -23.55 1.16
CA HIS A 18 -6.98 -24.26 1.76
C HIS A 18 -7.41 -25.59 2.39
N SER A 19 -6.59 -26.62 2.21
CA SER A 19 -6.67 -27.92 2.91
C SER A 19 -5.93 -27.89 4.25
N ASN A 20 -5.92 -29.01 4.99
CA ASN A 20 -5.27 -29.16 6.30
C ASN A 20 -3.74 -29.35 6.22
N THR A 21 -3.11 -28.90 5.14
CA THR A 21 -1.68 -29.10 4.90
C THR A 21 -0.83 -28.25 5.84
N MET A 22 0.25 -28.85 6.32
CA MET A 22 1.25 -28.21 7.19
C MET A 22 2.53 -28.02 6.37
N GLU A 23 3.16 -26.86 6.50
CA GLU A 23 4.40 -26.53 5.81
C GLU A 23 5.45 -26.03 6.80
N GLU A 24 6.70 -26.38 6.52
CA GLU A 24 7.85 -25.85 7.24
C GLU A 24 8.15 -24.41 6.80
N VAL A 25 8.29 -23.54 7.78
CA VAL A 25 8.61 -22.13 7.57
C VAL A 25 9.83 -21.77 8.38
N MET A 26 10.78 -21.11 7.74
CA MET A 26 11.90 -20.48 8.43
C MET A 26 11.41 -19.26 9.21
N ALA A 27 11.41 -19.36 10.53
CA ALA A 27 11.15 -18.23 11.42
C ALA A 27 12.47 -17.65 11.95
N LYS A 28 12.41 -16.44 12.52
CA LYS A 28 13.58 -15.75 13.12
C LYS A 28 14.35 -16.58 14.16
N ARG A 29 13.71 -17.59 14.77
CA ARG A 29 14.28 -18.45 15.82
C ARG A 29 14.43 -19.91 15.37
N GLY A 30 14.46 -20.18 14.07
CA GLY A 30 14.57 -21.52 13.49
C GLY A 30 13.32 -21.96 12.72
N ILE A 31 13.33 -23.21 12.27
CA ILE A 31 12.27 -23.82 11.47
C ILE A 31 11.04 -24.07 12.35
N LYS A 32 9.85 -23.71 11.85
CA LYS A 32 8.56 -23.96 12.49
C LYS A 32 7.59 -24.56 11.49
N ILE A 33 6.87 -25.60 11.92
CA ILE A 33 5.78 -26.18 11.13
C ILE A 33 4.50 -25.38 11.40
N LYS A 34 3.87 -24.85 10.36
CA LYS A 34 2.62 -24.08 10.46
C LYS A 34 1.61 -24.55 9.41
N PRO A 35 0.29 -24.41 9.67
CA PRO A 35 -0.71 -24.68 8.64
C PRO A 35 -0.53 -23.71 7.48
N LYS A 36 -0.61 -24.22 6.24
CA LYS A 36 -0.49 -23.42 5.01
C LYS A 36 -1.41 -22.21 5.01
N VAL A 37 -2.65 -22.41 5.45
CA VAL A 37 -3.67 -21.34 5.58
C VAL A 37 -3.21 -20.19 6.48
N VAL A 38 -2.46 -20.46 7.55
CA VAL A 38 -1.95 -19.43 8.46
C VAL A 38 -0.79 -18.67 7.81
N ILE A 39 0.04 -19.36 7.03
CA ILE A 39 1.18 -18.76 6.33
C ILE A 39 0.65 -17.78 5.28
N ASP A 40 -0.24 -18.25 4.41
CA ASP A 40 -0.82 -17.45 3.33
C ASP A 40 -1.62 -16.27 3.88
N TYR A 41 -2.41 -16.47 4.92
CA TYR A 41 -3.13 -15.38 5.59
C TYR A 41 -2.17 -14.30 6.11
N ASN A 42 -1.12 -14.68 6.84
CA ASN A 42 -0.17 -13.72 7.40
C ASN A 42 0.61 -12.99 6.30
N ARG A 43 0.95 -13.67 5.20
CA ARG A 43 1.59 -13.06 4.03
C ARG A 43 0.69 -11.99 3.41
N CYS A 44 -0.57 -12.32 3.13
CA CYS A 44 -1.53 -11.38 2.57
C CYS A 44 -1.79 -10.20 3.51
N LYS A 45 -2.01 -10.47 4.79
CA LYS A 45 -2.25 -9.44 5.80
C LYS A 45 -1.06 -8.48 5.94
N GLY A 46 0.16 -9.02 5.90
CA GLY A 46 1.38 -8.20 5.97
C GLY A 46 1.51 -7.19 4.82
N TYR A 47 0.99 -7.48 3.63
CA TYR A 47 0.99 -6.50 2.54
C TYR A 47 0.05 -5.32 2.82
N ILE A 48 -1.09 -5.55 3.47
CA ILE A 48 -2.03 -4.49 3.86
C ILE A 48 -1.38 -3.57 4.89
N ASP A 49 -0.76 -4.17 5.92
CA ASP A 49 -0.05 -3.42 6.96
C ASP A 49 1.11 -2.61 6.35
N LEU A 50 1.81 -3.16 5.36
CA LEU A 50 2.88 -2.47 4.65
C LEU A 50 2.35 -1.27 3.86
N THR A 51 1.26 -1.41 3.09
CA THR A 51 0.71 -0.29 2.33
C THR A 51 0.17 0.82 3.22
N ASP A 52 -0.47 0.46 4.34
CA ASP A 52 -0.93 1.43 5.34
C ASP A 52 0.27 2.18 5.96
N GLN A 53 1.32 1.44 6.32
CA GLN A 53 2.56 2.00 6.84
C GLN A 53 3.20 2.97 5.82
N MET A 54 3.31 2.58 4.54
CA MET A 54 3.87 3.44 3.48
C MET A 54 3.07 4.74 3.30
N GLY A 55 1.75 4.68 3.50
CA GLY A 55 0.89 5.85 3.47
C GLY A 55 1.03 6.76 4.69
N SER A 56 1.22 6.17 5.88
CA SER A 56 1.34 6.91 7.13
C SER A 56 2.59 7.82 7.19
N TYR A 57 3.71 7.40 6.59
CA TYR A 57 5.00 8.12 6.68
C TYR A 57 5.03 9.46 5.95
N SER A 58 4.11 9.74 5.02
CA SER A 58 3.99 11.05 4.39
C SER A 58 2.54 11.37 4.07
N SER A 59 1.76 11.51 5.15
CA SER A 59 0.36 11.89 5.11
C SER A 59 0.18 13.37 4.75
N CYS A 60 -0.68 13.64 3.76
CA CYS A 60 -1.12 14.99 3.41
C CYS A 60 -2.33 15.46 4.23
N LEU A 61 -2.81 14.64 5.18
CA LEU A 61 -3.97 14.99 5.99
C LEU A 61 -3.65 16.15 6.94
N ARG A 62 -4.51 17.17 6.94
CA ARG A 62 -4.45 18.31 7.86
C ARG A 62 -5.69 18.34 8.76
N ARG A 63 -5.55 18.92 9.96
CA ARG A 63 -6.68 19.10 10.87
C ARG A 63 -7.70 20.05 10.23
N GLY A 64 -8.95 19.62 10.18
CA GLY A 64 -10.04 20.39 9.60
C GLY A 64 -11.39 19.86 10.08
N VAL A 65 -12.39 20.74 10.04
CA VAL A 65 -13.76 20.47 10.52
C VAL A 65 -14.53 19.55 9.56
N LYS A 66 -14.29 19.70 8.25
CA LYS A 66 -15.01 18.98 7.19
C LYS A 66 -14.34 17.63 6.93
N TRP A 67 -14.95 16.54 7.40
CA TRP A 67 -14.40 15.18 7.33
C TRP A 67 -14.19 14.68 5.89
N TYR A 68 -15.09 15.01 4.97
CA TYR A 68 -15.02 14.55 3.58
C TYR A 68 -13.77 15.04 2.85
N ARG A 69 -13.24 16.22 3.23
CA ARG A 69 -11.98 16.75 2.67
C ARG A 69 -10.79 15.87 3.05
N LYS A 70 -10.80 15.26 4.23
CA LYS A 70 -9.75 14.32 4.66
C LYS A 70 -9.78 13.07 3.80
N VAL A 71 -10.96 12.53 3.54
CA VAL A 71 -11.14 11.35 2.68
C VAL A 71 -10.65 11.64 1.27
N ALA A 72 -11.04 12.78 0.68
CA ALA A 72 -10.57 13.17 -0.64
C ALA A 72 -9.03 13.29 -0.71
N MET A 73 -8.41 13.95 0.29
CA MET A 73 -6.96 14.11 0.34
C MET A 73 -6.24 12.77 0.55
N ASP A 74 -6.79 11.86 1.35
CA ASP A 74 -6.21 10.53 1.53
C ASP A 74 -6.27 9.72 0.23
N ILE A 75 -7.42 9.69 -0.45
CA ILE A 75 -7.57 8.98 -1.72
C ILE A 75 -6.55 9.50 -2.75
N ILE A 76 -6.41 10.82 -2.89
CA ILE A 76 -5.56 11.45 -3.90
C ILE A 76 -4.06 11.32 -3.54
N CYS A 77 -3.68 11.75 -2.35
CA CYS A 77 -2.26 11.88 -1.99
C CYS A 77 -1.65 10.58 -1.47
N ASN A 78 -2.47 9.62 -1.05
CA ASN A 78 -2.03 8.36 -0.48
C ASN A 78 -2.37 7.19 -1.43
N THR A 79 -3.65 6.86 -1.57
CA THR A 79 -4.07 5.65 -2.32
C THR A 79 -3.69 5.70 -3.79
N SER A 80 -4.08 6.75 -4.53
CA SER A 80 -3.75 6.84 -5.96
C SER A 80 -2.24 6.98 -6.21
N LEU A 81 -1.52 7.65 -5.31
CA LEU A 81 -0.07 7.79 -5.43
C LEU A 81 0.66 6.46 -5.23
N LEU A 82 0.26 5.66 -4.25
CA LEU A 82 0.80 4.32 -4.03
C LEU A 82 0.51 3.39 -5.21
N ASN A 83 -0.69 3.47 -5.77
CA ASN A 83 -1.05 2.70 -6.98
C ASN A 83 -0.22 3.12 -8.19
N ALA A 84 -0.07 4.43 -8.43
CA ALA A 84 0.77 4.96 -9.50
C ALA A 84 2.25 4.54 -9.33
N PHE A 85 2.77 4.57 -8.10
CA PHE A 85 4.10 4.10 -7.78
C PHE A 85 4.29 2.60 -8.05
N SER A 86 3.29 1.79 -7.72
CA SER A 86 3.30 0.35 -8.01
C SER A 86 3.36 0.08 -9.52
N ILE A 87 2.56 0.80 -10.32
CA ILE A 87 2.58 0.72 -11.78
C ILE A 87 3.94 1.18 -12.34
N TYR A 88 4.44 2.32 -11.88
CA TYR A 88 5.75 2.85 -12.30
C TYR A 88 6.88 1.84 -12.07
N LYS A 89 6.91 1.21 -10.90
CA LYS A 89 7.88 0.14 -10.60
C LYS A 89 7.72 -1.07 -11.51
N GLY A 90 6.47 -1.46 -11.79
CA GLY A 90 6.18 -2.59 -12.67
C GLY A 90 6.61 -2.36 -14.13
N VAL A 91 6.43 -1.14 -14.65
CA VAL A 91 6.75 -0.81 -16.05
C VAL A 91 8.23 -0.51 -16.24
N THR A 92 8.83 0.30 -15.39
CA THR A 92 10.19 0.80 -15.61
C THR A 92 11.25 -0.10 -14.98
N GLY A 93 10.89 -0.99 -14.05
CA GLY A 93 11.86 -1.82 -13.31
C GLY A 93 12.78 -1.00 -12.39
N ASN A 94 12.55 0.30 -12.24
CA ASN A 94 13.38 1.21 -11.47
C ASN A 94 13.20 0.99 -9.96
N SER A 95 14.31 1.06 -9.22
CA SER A 95 14.35 0.88 -7.76
C SER A 95 14.13 2.18 -6.97
N LYS A 96 13.52 3.21 -7.57
CA LYS A 96 13.25 4.49 -6.88
C LYS A 96 12.46 4.26 -5.59
N THR A 97 12.80 5.02 -4.56
CA THR A 97 12.04 5.03 -3.30
C THR A 97 10.73 5.79 -3.47
N ILE A 98 9.77 5.54 -2.58
CA ILE A 98 8.48 6.25 -2.61
C ILE A 98 8.67 7.76 -2.42
N THR A 99 9.64 8.18 -1.60
CA THR A 99 9.95 9.59 -1.35
C THR A 99 10.45 10.28 -2.61
N GLN A 100 11.40 9.66 -3.31
CA GLN A 100 11.91 10.19 -4.59
C GLN A 100 10.80 10.29 -5.64
N PHE A 101 9.92 9.30 -5.69
CA PHE A 101 8.77 9.34 -6.59
C PHE A 101 7.78 10.47 -6.24
N LYS A 102 7.55 10.74 -4.95
CA LYS A 102 6.76 11.90 -4.50
C LYS A 102 7.42 13.22 -4.91
N ASP A 103 8.73 13.34 -4.73
CA ASP A 103 9.48 14.55 -5.09
C ASP A 103 9.41 14.81 -6.60
N ASP A 104 9.55 13.78 -7.43
CA ASP A 104 9.41 13.89 -8.89
C ASP A 104 8.03 14.41 -9.28
N ILE A 105 6.96 13.90 -8.66
CA ILE A 105 5.59 14.36 -8.90
C ILE A 105 5.43 15.82 -8.48
N ILE A 106 5.91 16.18 -7.29
CA ILE A 106 5.82 17.55 -6.76
C ILE A 106 6.53 18.53 -7.71
N ASN A 107 7.75 18.19 -8.13
CA ASN A 107 8.52 19.02 -9.05
C ASN A 107 7.81 19.18 -10.41
N GLY A 108 7.22 18.11 -10.95
CA GLY A 108 6.43 18.18 -12.19
C GLY A 108 5.21 19.08 -12.07
N LEU A 109 4.47 18.98 -10.96
CA LEU A 109 3.29 19.82 -10.70
C LEU A 109 3.65 21.30 -10.53
N ILE A 110 4.76 21.60 -9.85
CA ILE A 110 5.24 22.98 -9.67
C ILE A 110 5.65 23.58 -11.02
N GLN A 111 6.40 22.84 -11.83
CA GLN A 111 6.82 23.31 -13.16
C GLN A 111 5.62 23.64 -14.06
N GLN A 112 4.58 22.79 -14.05
CA GLN A 112 3.34 23.03 -14.79
C GLN A 112 2.57 24.26 -14.30
N SER A 113 2.61 24.55 -12.99
CA SER A 113 1.97 25.76 -12.46
C SER A 113 2.67 27.06 -12.87
N ASN A 114 3.98 26.99 -13.15
CA ASN A 114 4.80 28.15 -13.54
C ASN A 114 4.75 28.44 -15.05
N SER A 115 4.33 27.48 -15.89
CA SER A 115 3.98 27.75 -17.29
C SER A 115 2.62 28.43 -17.33
N VAL A 116 2.61 29.73 -17.62
CA VAL A 116 1.38 30.54 -17.81
C VAL A 116 0.50 29.87 -18.88
N PRO A 117 -0.82 29.71 -18.67
CA PRO A 117 -1.71 29.28 -19.74
C PRO A 117 -1.72 30.35 -20.84
N GLU A 118 -1.31 30.00 -22.06
CA GLU A 118 -1.57 30.81 -23.25
C GLU A 118 -3.08 31.02 -23.35
N VAL A 119 -3.55 32.22 -23.00
CA VAL A 119 -4.90 32.66 -23.31
C VAL A 119 -4.93 32.86 -24.82
N PRO A 120 -5.78 32.14 -25.59
CA PRO A 120 -5.92 32.44 -26.99
C PRO A 120 -6.42 33.88 -27.10
N GLU A 121 -5.65 34.75 -27.76
CA GLU A 121 -6.10 36.08 -28.10
C GLU A 121 -7.41 35.94 -28.88
N LEU A 122 -8.50 36.42 -28.26
CA LEU A 122 -9.77 36.63 -28.95
C LEU A 122 -9.47 37.68 -30.03
N PHE A 123 -9.47 37.24 -31.28
CA PHE A 123 -9.44 38.13 -32.42
C PHE A 123 -10.64 39.09 -32.32
N ASP A 124 -10.35 40.38 -32.23
CA ASP A 124 -11.33 41.50 -32.29
C ASP A 124 -12.13 41.48 -33.61
#